data_AF-A0A246HJ39-F1
#
_entry.id   AF-A0A246HJ39-F1
#
_cell.length_a   1.000
_cell.length_b   1.000
_cell.length_c   1.000
_cell.angle_alpha   90.00
_cell.angle_beta   90.00
_cell.angle_gamma   90.00
#
_symmetry.space_group_name_H-M   'P 1'
#
loop_
_entity.id
_entity.type
_entity.pdbx_description
1 polymer ?
#
loop_
_entity_poly.entity_id
_entity_poly.type
_entity_poly.pdbx_seq_one_letter_code
_entity_poly.pdbx_strand_id
1 'polypeptide(L)'
;MVVKGLVVLLLVSAWVPGVAAELVGRATVTDGDTLTVAKQRIRLWGIDAPESAQQCTAKDGRPWPCGRRSAAVLDEYLLDKTVRCQPKDTDRYGRVVAECFVQGASVNRWMVRSGWAVAYRQYATAFIADEADARQHQRNLWQGPFQMPADYRRSKRDQAARHAPVATQPAPGGCRIKGNISREGRKIYHVPGQRDYARTSIDLSRGERMFCSPADAVRAGWQPAKR
;
A
#
# COMPACT_ATOMS: atom_id res chain seq x y z
N MET A 1 29.05 53.81 -45.30
CA MET A 1 27.93 53.11 -44.61
C MET A 1 28.49 51.83 -44.02
N VAL A 2 28.53 51.70 -42.69
CA VAL A 2 29.04 50.49 -42.02
C VAL A 2 27.85 49.85 -41.30
N VAL A 3 27.45 48.65 -41.73
CA VAL A 3 26.35 47.88 -41.15
C VAL A 3 26.87 47.15 -39.92
N LYS A 4 26.39 47.53 -38.72
CA LYS A 4 26.62 46.79 -37.48
C LYS A 4 25.58 45.67 -37.37
N GLY A 5 25.98 44.44 -37.65
CA GLY A 5 25.16 43.24 -37.43
C GLY A 5 25.14 42.86 -35.94
N LEU A 6 23.94 42.81 -35.35
CA LEU A 6 23.72 42.37 -33.98
C LEU A 6 23.55 40.85 -33.97
N VAL A 7 24.49 40.11 -33.38
CA VAL A 7 24.37 38.66 -33.18
C VAL A 7 23.60 38.44 -31.88
N VAL A 8 22.39 37.88 -31.97
CA VAL A 8 21.58 37.47 -30.81
C VAL A 8 21.94 36.01 -30.49
N LEU A 9 22.61 35.80 -29.36
CA LEU A 9 22.95 34.46 -28.86
C LEU A 9 21.73 33.88 -28.12
N LEU A 10 21.03 32.94 -28.75
CA LEU A 10 19.93 32.19 -28.13
C LEU A 10 20.50 31.13 -27.17
N LEU A 11 20.43 31.42 -25.86
CA LEU A 11 20.72 30.47 -24.79
C LEU A 11 19.60 29.41 -24.72
N VAL A 12 19.82 28.26 -25.35
CA VAL A 12 18.95 27.09 -25.21
C VAL A 12 19.26 26.44 -23.85
N SER A 13 18.43 26.71 -22.85
CA SER A 13 18.49 26.03 -21.56
C SER A 13 18.03 24.58 -21.70
N ALA A 14 18.96 23.64 -21.78
CA ALA A 14 18.66 22.22 -21.79
C ALA A 14 18.17 21.79 -20.39
N TRP A 15 16.88 21.44 -20.29
CA TRP A 15 16.35 20.77 -19.11
C TRP A 15 16.87 19.34 -19.08
N VAL A 16 17.80 19.07 -18.16
CA VAL A 16 18.24 17.70 -17.90
C VAL A 16 17.19 17.05 -16.99
N PRO A 17 16.45 16.03 -17.43
CA PRO A 17 15.53 15.32 -16.54
C PRO A 17 16.36 14.67 -15.41
N GLY A 18 16.05 15.04 -14.17
CA GLY A 18 16.71 14.46 -13.00
C GLY A 18 16.39 12.97 -12.92
N VAL A 19 17.40 12.13 -13.07
CA VAL A 19 17.30 10.70 -12.74
C VAL A 19 17.01 10.59 -11.24
N ALA A 20 15.88 9.97 -10.88
CA ALA A 20 15.57 9.71 -9.48
C ALA A 20 16.72 8.92 -8.85
N ALA A 21 17.27 9.45 -7.76
CA ALA A 21 18.43 8.85 -7.11
C ALA A 21 18.15 7.40 -6.70
N GLU A 22 19.04 6.50 -7.08
CA GLU A 22 18.91 5.08 -6.78
C GLU A 22 19.14 4.82 -5.29
N LEU A 23 18.26 4.03 -4.67
CA LEU A 23 18.30 3.77 -3.23
C LEU A 23 19.20 2.56 -2.98
N VAL A 24 20.33 2.76 -2.30
CA VAL A 24 21.34 1.71 -2.07
C VAL A 24 21.63 1.56 -0.58
N GLY A 25 21.69 0.32 -0.10
CA GLY A 25 22.12 0.02 1.26
C GLY A 25 21.66 -1.35 1.75
N ARG A 26 21.82 -1.59 3.06
CA ARG A 26 21.21 -2.76 3.71
C ARG A 26 19.70 -2.59 3.79
N ALA A 27 18.98 -3.69 3.60
CA ALA A 27 17.54 -3.73 3.74
C ALA A 27 17.14 -4.19 5.15
N THR A 28 16.03 -3.66 5.65
CA THR A 28 15.26 -4.23 6.75
C THR A 28 13.90 -4.65 6.22
N VAL A 29 13.57 -5.93 6.29
CA VAL A 29 12.31 -6.46 5.78
C VAL A 29 11.17 -6.19 6.76
N THR A 30 10.06 -5.67 6.24
CA THR A 30 8.82 -5.45 7.02
C THR A 30 7.84 -6.60 6.80
N ASP A 31 7.62 -6.96 5.54
CA ASP A 31 6.78 -8.07 5.11
C ASP A 31 7.27 -8.57 3.73
N GLY A 32 6.56 -9.54 3.13
CA GLY A 32 6.99 -10.18 1.88
C GLY A 32 7.03 -9.27 0.63
N ASP A 33 6.53 -8.03 0.69
CA ASP A 33 6.66 -7.08 -0.42
C ASP A 33 7.10 -5.67 0.00
N THR A 34 7.44 -5.48 1.29
CA THR A 34 7.85 -4.19 1.85
C THR A 34 9.17 -4.30 2.61
N LEU A 35 10.10 -3.43 2.26
CA LEU A 35 11.42 -3.31 2.89
C LEU A 35 11.80 -1.85 3.13
N THR A 36 12.79 -1.61 3.99
CA THR A 36 13.37 -0.29 4.21
C THR A 36 14.82 -0.29 3.78
N VAL A 37 15.22 0.63 2.90
CA VAL A 37 16.62 0.83 2.45
C VAL A 37 16.93 2.31 2.55
N ALA A 38 18.11 2.65 3.08
CA ALA A 38 18.52 4.05 3.25
C ALA A 38 17.45 4.91 3.96
N LYS A 39 16.81 4.36 5.01
CA LYS A 39 15.70 4.96 5.78
C LYS A 39 14.41 5.20 4.99
N GLN A 40 14.33 4.78 3.73
CA GLN A 40 13.16 4.92 2.90
C GLN A 40 12.37 3.62 2.83
N ARG A 41 11.05 3.73 3.05
CA ARG A 41 10.13 2.59 2.92
C ARG A 41 9.86 2.31 1.45
N ILE A 42 10.07 1.07 1.05
CA ILE A 42 9.97 0.60 -0.33
C ILE A 42 8.93 -0.49 -0.40
N ARG A 43 8.00 -0.36 -1.35
CA ARG A 43 7.13 -1.43 -1.83
C ARG A 43 7.75 -2.02 -3.09
N LEU A 44 7.91 -3.34 -3.12
CA LEU A 44 8.36 -4.05 -4.30
C LEU A 44 7.34 -3.91 -5.43
N TRP A 45 7.78 -3.27 -6.51
CA TRP A 45 6.98 -3.02 -7.71
C TRP A 45 6.56 -4.33 -8.38
N GLY A 46 5.32 -4.35 -8.90
CA GLY A 46 4.83 -5.42 -9.76
C GLY A 46 4.53 -6.75 -9.08
N ILE A 47 4.68 -6.85 -7.76
CA ILE A 47 4.41 -8.06 -6.99
C ILE A 47 3.45 -7.78 -5.83
N ASP A 48 2.85 -8.84 -5.31
CA ASP A 48 1.97 -8.81 -4.14
C ASP A 48 2.29 -10.04 -3.29
N ALA A 49 2.73 -9.85 -2.06
CA ALA A 49 3.05 -10.94 -1.15
C ALA A 49 1.88 -11.20 -0.19
N PRO A 50 1.74 -12.42 0.38
CA PRO A 50 0.75 -12.68 1.41
C PRO A 50 0.94 -11.75 2.61
N GLU A 51 -0.17 -11.22 3.13
CA GLU A 51 -0.14 -10.35 4.31
C GLU A 51 0.46 -11.08 5.51
N SER A 52 1.14 -10.39 6.43
CA SER A 52 1.87 -11.05 7.53
C SER A 52 1.01 -12.03 8.35
N ALA A 53 -0.28 -11.72 8.54
CA ALA A 53 -1.23 -12.56 9.27
C ALA A 53 -1.94 -13.63 8.41
N GLN A 54 -1.64 -13.71 7.12
CA GLN A 54 -2.25 -14.64 6.20
C GLN A 54 -1.75 -16.07 6.43
N GLN A 55 -2.69 -17.00 6.48
CA GLN A 55 -2.44 -18.44 6.48
C GLN A 55 -2.80 -19.02 5.11
N CYS A 56 -2.04 -20.03 4.70
CA CYS A 56 -2.24 -20.78 3.47
C CYS A 56 -2.37 -22.27 3.81
N THR A 57 -2.79 -23.08 2.85
CA THR A 57 -2.94 -24.53 3.03
C THR A 57 -1.76 -25.25 2.41
N ALA A 58 -1.12 -26.15 3.16
CA ALA A 58 -0.04 -26.99 2.66
C ALA A 58 -0.60 -28.16 1.82
N LYS A 59 0.26 -28.93 1.17
CA LYS A 59 -0.12 -30.10 0.35
C LYS A 59 -0.96 -31.12 1.12
N ASP A 60 -0.70 -31.26 2.41
CA ASP A 60 -1.37 -32.19 3.33
C ASP A 60 -2.63 -31.61 4.00
N GLY A 61 -3.08 -30.42 3.56
CA GLY A 61 -4.26 -29.76 4.10
C GLY A 61 -4.04 -28.95 5.38
N ARG A 62 -2.83 -28.96 5.96
CA ARG A 62 -2.56 -28.20 7.20
C ARG A 62 -2.39 -26.71 6.92
N PRO A 63 -2.91 -25.83 7.81
CA PRO A 63 -2.65 -24.41 7.72
C PRO A 63 -1.19 -24.10 8.04
N TRP A 64 -0.59 -23.15 7.34
CA TRP A 64 0.76 -22.67 7.59
C TRP A 64 0.87 -21.15 7.41
N PRO A 65 1.80 -20.47 8.14
CA PRO A 65 1.84 -19.01 8.20
C PRO A 65 2.58 -18.41 6.99
N CYS A 66 1.98 -18.49 5.81
CA CYS A 66 2.61 -18.09 4.56
C CYS A 66 3.05 -16.63 4.48
N GLY A 67 2.34 -15.70 5.11
CA GLY A 67 2.77 -14.30 5.19
C GLY A 67 4.09 -14.12 5.93
N ARG A 68 4.18 -14.68 7.15
CA ARG A 68 5.42 -14.63 7.94
C ARG A 68 6.56 -15.38 7.27
N ARG A 69 6.28 -16.52 6.63
CA ARG A 69 7.30 -17.28 5.91
C ARG A 69 7.83 -16.52 4.69
N SER A 70 6.95 -15.87 3.91
CA SER A 70 7.35 -15.02 2.77
C SER A 70 8.26 -13.86 3.20
N ALA A 71 7.95 -13.20 4.32
CA ALA A 71 8.82 -12.17 4.88
C ALA A 71 10.18 -12.72 5.34
N ALA A 72 10.18 -13.86 6.05
CA ALA A 72 11.40 -14.46 6.57
C ALA A 72 12.38 -14.90 5.47
N VAL A 73 11.87 -15.51 4.39
CA VAL A 73 12.74 -15.91 3.26
C VAL A 73 13.23 -14.71 2.45
N LEU A 74 12.47 -13.61 2.39
CA LEU A 74 12.95 -12.37 1.80
C LEU A 74 14.10 -11.80 2.65
N ASP A 75 13.97 -11.80 3.97
CA ASP A 75 15.01 -11.35 4.89
C ASP A 75 16.29 -12.20 4.75
N GLU A 76 16.15 -13.53 4.76
CA GLU A 76 17.25 -14.47 4.52
C GLU A 76 17.89 -14.27 3.15
N TYR A 77 17.09 -14.06 2.11
CA TYR A 77 17.61 -13.82 0.76
C TYR A 77 18.40 -12.51 0.65
N LEU A 78 18.08 -11.50 1.46
CA LEU A 78 18.76 -10.21 1.46
C LEU A 78 19.88 -10.10 2.49
N LEU A 79 20.02 -11.09 3.37
CA LEU A 79 21.01 -11.11 4.45
C LEU A 79 22.42 -10.89 3.89
N ASP A 80 23.15 -9.96 4.51
CA ASP A 80 24.52 -9.54 4.15
C ASP A 80 24.71 -9.05 2.70
N LYS A 81 23.63 -8.76 1.98
CA LYS A 81 23.69 -8.21 0.62
C LYS A 81 23.39 -6.71 0.63
N THR A 82 24.07 -6.01 -0.27
CA THR A 82 23.72 -4.63 -0.59
C THR A 82 22.56 -4.63 -1.57
N VAL A 83 21.44 -4.05 -1.16
CA VAL A 83 20.24 -3.89 -1.98
C VAL A 83 20.31 -2.58 -2.73
N ARG A 84 19.98 -2.63 -4.02
CA ARG A 84 19.90 -1.47 -4.90
C ARG A 84 18.50 -1.41 -5.50
N CYS A 85 17.75 -0.37 -5.19
CA CYS A 85 16.36 -0.23 -5.60
C CYS A 85 16.20 0.94 -6.57
N GLN A 86 15.57 0.65 -7.69
CA GLN A 86 15.27 1.58 -8.78
C GLN A 86 13.82 2.08 -8.64
N PRO A 87 13.61 3.34 -8.23
CA PRO A 87 12.28 3.90 -8.07
C PRO A 87 11.51 3.90 -9.41
N LYS A 88 10.22 3.56 -9.34
CA LYS A 88 9.29 3.60 -10.47
C LYS A 88 8.09 4.50 -10.21
N ASP A 89 7.67 4.61 -8.94
CA ASP A 89 6.54 5.43 -8.52
C ASP A 89 6.61 5.74 -7.01
N THR A 90 5.65 6.50 -6.50
CA THR A 90 5.38 6.65 -5.06
C THR A 90 3.91 6.34 -4.80
N ASP A 91 3.64 5.42 -3.87
CA ASP A 91 2.26 5.07 -3.57
C ASP A 91 1.55 6.12 -2.71
N ARG A 92 0.23 6.00 -2.57
CA ARG A 92 -0.60 6.93 -1.79
C ARG A 92 -0.23 7.03 -0.29
N TYR A 93 0.59 6.11 0.21
CA TYR A 93 1.05 6.08 1.59
C TYR A 93 2.47 6.67 1.74
N GLY A 94 3.04 7.21 0.66
CA GLY A 94 4.38 7.79 0.63
C GLY A 94 5.49 6.76 0.56
N ARG A 95 5.20 5.48 0.25
CA ARG A 95 6.26 4.49 0.01
C ARG A 95 6.79 4.64 -1.41
N VAL A 96 8.09 4.51 -1.57
CA VAL A 96 8.70 4.37 -2.89
C VAL A 96 8.30 3.02 -3.47
N VAL A 97 7.78 3.00 -4.68
CA VAL A 97 7.49 1.76 -5.41
C VAL A 97 8.67 1.50 -6.33
N ALA A 98 9.39 0.40 -6.13
CA ALA A 98 10.66 0.15 -6.80
C ALA A 98 10.87 -1.32 -7.18
N GLU A 99 11.66 -1.53 -8.23
CA GLU A 99 12.29 -2.83 -8.45
C GLU A 99 13.65 -2.85 -7.73
N CYS A 100 13.89 -3.88 -6.93
CA CYS A 100 15.10 -4.00 -6.13
C CYS A 100 15.97 -5.15 -6.63
N PHE A 101 17.28 -4.96 -6.48
CA PHE A 101 18.31 -5.86 -6.99
C PHE A 101 19.34 -6.17 -5.92
N VAL A 102 19.83 -7.41 -5.92
CA VAL A 102 21.00 -7.85 -5.17
C VAL A 102 21.92 -8.61 -6.11
N GLN A 103 23.20 -8.27 -6.14
CA GLN A 103 24.20 -8.93 -7.00
C GLN A 103 23.77 -9.00 -8.49
N GLY A 104 23.06 -7.97 -8.97
CA GLY A 104 22.53 -7.91 -10.34
C GLY A 104 21.23 -8.67 -10.60
N ALA A 105 20.72 -9.45 -9.63
CA ALA A 105 19.47 -10.19 -9.77
C ALA A 105 18.27 -9.43 -9.17
N SER A 106 17.13 -9.45 -9.87
CA SER A 106 15.88 -8.84 -9.41
C SER A 106 15.27 -9.63 -8.24
N VAL A 107 15.15 -8.97 -7.09
CA VAL A 107 14.50 -9.49 -5.88
C VAL A 107 13.02 -9.74 -6.15
N ASN A 108 12.37 -8.81 -6.86
CA ASN A 108 10.95 -8.88 -7.21
C ASN A 108 10.66 -10.14 -8.05
N ARG A 109 11.48 -10.36 -9.09
CA ARG A 109 11.40 -11.56 -9.93
C ARG A 109 11.62 -12.82 -9.11
N TRP A 110 12.66 -12.84 -8.27
CA TRP A 110 12.97 -14.00 -7.44
C TRP A 110 11.82 -14.36 -6.49
N MET A 111 11.20 -13.37 -5.85
CA MET A 111 10.04 -13.59 -4.97
C MET A 111 8.88 -14.28 -5.70
N VAL A 112 8.57 -13.84 -6.92
CA VAL A 112 7.48 -14.43 -7.71
C VAL A 112 7.86 -15.80 -8.27
N ARG A 113 9.05 -15.94 -8.88
CA ARG A 113 9.53 -17.18 -9.48
C ARG A 113 9.67 -18.29 -8.45
N SER A 114 10.12 -17.95 -7.24
CA SER A 114 10.21 -18.86 -6.11
C SER A 114 8.86 -19.13 -5.45
N GLY A 115 7.77 -18.47 -5.86
CA GLY A 115 6.43 -18.70 -5.33
C GLY A 115 6.20 -18.13 -3.93
N TRP A 116 6.96 -17.12 -3.52
CA TRP A 116 6.79 -16.40 -2.25
C TRP A 116 5.94 -15.12 -2.36
N ALA A 117 5.71 -14.67 -3.60
CA ALA A 117 4.77 -13.61 -3.95
C ALA A 117 4.03 -13.97 -5.25
N VAL A 118 2.97 -13.25 -5.58
CA VAL A 118 2.25 -13.36 -6.85
C VAL A 118 2.52 -12.14 -7.73
N ALA A 119 2.40 -12.30 -9.05
CA ALA A 119 2.51 -11.18 -9.97
C ALA A 119 1.31 -10.25 -9.81
N TYR A 120 1.57 -8.95 -9.59
CA TYR A 120 0.49 -7.99 -9.41
C TYR A 120 0.02 -7.42 -10.75
N ARG A 121 -0.79 -8.23 -11.45
CA ARG A 121 -1.22 -8.00 -12.85
C ARG A 121 -1.93 -6.67 -13.10
N GLN A 122 -2.50 -6.05 -12.05
CA GLN A 122 -3.11 -4.72 -12.14
C GLN A 122 -2.09 -3.61 -12.43
N TYR A 123 -0.81 -3.82 -12.11
CA TYR A 123 0.23 -2.79 -12.20
C TYR A 123 1.42 -3.18 -13.07
N ALA A 124 1.66 -4.48 -13.28
CA ALA A 124 2.78 -4.93 -14.10
C ALA A 124 2.50 -6.28 -14.77
N THR A 125 3.03 -6.44 -15.99
CA THR A 125 3.09 -7.72 -16.71
C THR A 125 4.43 -8.42 -16.55
N ALA A 126 5.44 -7.75 -15.99
CA ALA A 126 6.85 -8.16 -15.97
C ALA A 126 7.10 -9.55 -15.35
N PHE A 127 6.28 -9.98 -14.39
CA PHE A 127 6.49 -11.22 -13.62
C PHE A 127 5.44 -12.31 -13.88
N ILE A 128 4.59 -12.15 -14.92
CA ILE A 128 3.54 -13.14 -15.23
C ILE A 128 4.15 -14.51 -15.59
N ALA A 129 5.22 -14.52 -16.38
CA ALA A 129 5.91 -15.75 -16.76
C ALA A 129 6.58 -16.43 -15.55
N ASP A 130 7.15 -15.66 -14.63
CA ASP A 130 7.74 -16.18 -13.40
C ASP A 130 6.68 -16.79 -12.47
N GLU A 131 5.48 -16.18 -12.40
CA GLU A 131 4.36 -16.73 -11.65
C GLU A 131 3.86 -18.04 -12.27
N ALA A 132 3.78 -18.11 -13.61
CA ALA A 132 3.40 -19.33 -14.33
C ALA A 132 4.40 -20.47 -14.06
N ASP A 133 5.70 -20.18 -14.08
CA ASP A 133 6.76 -21.13 -13.74
C ASP A 133 6.63 -21.62 -12.28
N ALA A 134 6.36 -20.72 -11.33
CA ALA A 134 6.14 -21.08 -9.93
C ALA A 134 4.91 -21.98 -9.73
N ARG A 135 3.82 -21.70 -10.47
CA ARG A 135 2.59 -22.50 -10.50
C ARG A 135 2.83 -23.90 -11.05
N GLN A 136 3.49 -23.99 -12.21
CA GLN A 136 3.77 -25.25 -12.89
C GLN A 136 4.57 -26.19 -11.99
N HIS A 137 5.52 -25.65 -11.22
CA HIS A 137 6.38 -26.41 -10.32
C HIS A 137 5.86 -26.49 -8.88
N GLN A 138 4.63 -26.02 -8.62
CA GLN A 138 3.99 -26.05 -7.30
C GLN A 138 4.86 -25.48 -6.17
N ARG A 139 5.60 -24.39 -6.45
CA ARG A 139 6.53 -23.81 -5.47
C ARG A 139 5.79 -23.00 -4.42
N ASN A 140 6.07 -23.28 -3.15
CA ASN A 140 5.69 -22.49 -1.97
C ASN A 140 4.20 -22.15 -1.92
N LEU A 141 3.78 -20.91 -2.20
CA LEU A 141 2.35 -20.57 -2.23
C LEU A 141 1.55 -21.49 -3.16
N TRP A 142 2.16 -21.94 -4.25
CA TRP A 142 1.55 -22.81 -5.26
C TRP A 142 1.57 -24.30 -4.89
N GLN A 143 2.02 -24.66 -3.69
CA GLN A 143 2.01 -26.05 -3.23
C GLN A 143 0.60 -26.54 -2.88
N GLY A 144 -0.33 -25.64 -2.57
CA GLY A 144 -1.69 -25.96 -2.18
C GLY A 144 -2.64 -24.77 -2.35
N PRO A 145 -3.91 -24.91 -1.95
CA PRO A 145 -4.87 -23.82 -2.02
C PRO A 145 -4.47 -22.64 -1.13
N PHE A 146 -4.63 -21.42 -1.64
CA PHE A 146 -4.50 -20.21 -0.85
C PHE A 146 -5.39 -19.10 -1.43
N GLN A 147 -5.70 -18.11 -0.60
CA GLN A 147 -6.36 -16.89 -1.04
C GLN A 147 -5.32 -15.92 -1.62
N MET A 148 -5.58 -15.31 -2.76
CA MET A 148 -4.70 -14.25 -3.27
C MET A 148 -4.56 -13.10 -2.26
N PRO A 149 -3.39 -12.45 -2.11
CA PRO A 149 -3.21 -11.45 -1.07
C PRO A 149 -4.18 -10.25 -1.18
N ALA A 150 -4.47 -9.79 -2.39
CA ALA A 150 -5.49 -8.78 -2.65
C ALA A 150 -6.90 -9.18 -2.16
N ASP A 151 -7.27 -10.45 -2.32
CA ASP A 151 -8.55 -10.99 -1.86
C ASP A 151 -8.57 -11.20 -0.35
N TYR A 152 -7.44 -11.57 0.25
CA TYR A 152 -7.28 -11.62 1.70
C TYR A 152 -7.46 -10.24 2.32
N ARG A 153 -6.83 -9.20 1.75
CA ARG A 153 -7.05 -7.81 2.19
C ARG A 153 -8.51 -7.39 2.03
N ARG A 154 -9.19 -7.81 0.95
CA ARG A 154 -10.62 -7.53 0.74
C ARG A 154 -11.48 -8.22 1.81
N SER A 155 -11.29 -9.50 2.04
CA SER A 155 -12.06 -10.26 3.02
C SER A 155 -11.89 -9.71 4.43
N LYS A 156 -10.68 -9.26 4.81
CA LYS A 156 -10.43 -8.60 6.08
C LYS A 156 -11.12 -7.25 6.20
N ARG A 157 -11.16 -6.45 5.14
CA ARG A 157 -11.95 -5.20 5.14
C ARG A 157 -13.44 -5.47 5.27
N ASP A 158 -13.96 -6.48 4.59
CA ASP A 158 -15.39 -6.82 4.65
C ASP A 158 -15.77 -7.38 6.03
N GLN A 159 -14.92 -8.22 6.62
CA GLN A 159 -15.08 -8.67 8.00
C GLN A 159 -15.04 -7.49 8.97
N ALA A 160 -14.07 -6.59 8.83
CA ALA A 160 -13.99 -5.40 9.66
C ALA A 160 -15.23 -4.50 9.49
N ALA A 161 -15.80 -4.40 8.29
CA ALA A 161 -17.03 -3.64 8.04
C ALA A 161 -18.28 -4.30 8.65
N ARG A 162 -18.34 -5.64 8.69
CA ARG A 162 -19.43 -6.40 9.33
C ARG A 162 -19.37 -6.35 10.86
N HIS A 163 -18.16 -6.40 11.42
CA HIS A 163 -17.93 -6.35 12.87
C HIS A 163 -17.68 -4.92 13.37
N ALA A 164 -17.63 -3.94 12.48
CA ALA A 164 -17.69 -2.55 12.88
C ALA A 164 -18.97 -2.42 13.72
N PRO A 165 -18.90 -1.78 14.91
CA PRO A 165 -20.11 -1.50 15.66
C PRO A 165 -21.08 -0.87 14.69
N VAL A 166 -22.27 -1.48 14.53
CA VAL A 166 -23.39 -0.90 13.79
C VAL A 166 -23.38 0.56 14.22
N ALA A 167 -23.16 1.46 13.26
CA ALA A 167 -23.14 2.89 13.51
C ALA A 167 -24.27 3.16 14.47
N THR A 168 -23.91 3.60 15.68
CA THR A 168 -24.75 3.60 16.88
C THR A 168 -26.17 3.87 16.45
N GLN A 169 -27.10 2.96 16.80
CA GLN A 169 -28.53 3.21 16.65
C GLN A 169 -28.77 4.70 16.95
N PRO A 170 -29.54 5.41 16.10
CA PRO A 170 -29.64 6.86 16.19
C PRO A 170 -29.77 7.24 17.66
N ALA A 171 -28.85 8.08 18.13
CA ALA A 171 -28.88 8.59 19.49
C ALA A 171 -30.35 8.94 19.82
N PRO A 172 -30.85 8.63 21.03
CA PRO A 172 -32.25 8.91 21.37
C PRO A 172 -32.55 10.37 20.97
N GLY A 173 -33.39 10.55 19.94
CA GLY A 173 -33.57 11.85 19.27
C GLY A 173 -33.32 11.91 17.75
N GLY A 174 -32.88 10.83 17.08
CA GLY A 174 -32.90 10.78 15.60
C GLY A 174 -31.78 11.54 14.89
N CYS A 175 -30.71 11.90 15.60
CA CYS A 175 -29.58 12.67 15.11
C CYS A 175 -28.69 11.82 14.18
N ARG A 176 -28.48 12.26 12.93
CA ARG A 176 -27.84 11.46 11.85
C ARG A 176 -26.53 12.05 11.34
N ILE A 177 -25.94 13.04 12.00
CA ILE A 177 -24.70 13.66 11.52
C ILE A 177 -23.55 13.13 12.35
N LYS A 178 -22.61 12.44 11.69
CA LYS A 178 -21.51 11.74 12.34
C LYS A 178 -20.31 12.67 12.46
N GLY A 179 -19.96 13.11 13.67
CA GLY A 179 -18.79 13.93 13.94
C GLY A 179 -17.60 13.11 14.45
N ASN A 180 -16.68 12.72 13.58
CA ASN A 180 -15.49 11.96 13.93
C ASN A 180 -14.24 12.84 14.06
N ILE A 181 -13.15 12.27 14.61
CA ILE A 181 -11.86 12.95 14.77
C ILE A 181 -10.80 12.13 14.04
N SER A 182 -10.18 12.74 13.03
CA SER A 182 -9.15 12.10 12.20
C SER A 182 -7.91 11.72 13.03
N ARG A 183 -7.01 10.92 12.45
CA ARG A 183 -5.73 10.58 13.11
C ARG A 183 -4.86 11.81 13.39
N GLU A 184 -5.01 12.85 12.57
CA GLU A 184 -4.33 14.15 12.73
C GLU A 184 -5.09 15.11 13.67
N GLY A 185 -6.12 14.63 14.38
CA GLY A 185 -6.90 15.43 15.34
C GLY A 185 -7.96 16.35 14.71
N ARG A 186 -8.23 16.24 13.41
CA ARG A 186 -9.21 17.10 12.74
C ARG A 186 -10.64 16.64 13.04
N LYS A 187 -11.48 17.57 13.47
CA LYS A 187 -12.91 17.36 13.72
C LYS A 187 -13.71 17.47 12.43
N ILE A 188 -14.24 16.37 11.94
CA ILE A 188 -14.92 16.27 10.64
C ILE A 188 -16.33 15.73 10.84
N TYR A 189 -17.34 16.33 10.21
CA TYR A 189 -18.70 15.80 10.22
C TYR A 189 -19.11 15.25 8.85
N HIS A 190 -19.86 14.15 8.89
CA HIS A 190 -20.42 13.48 7.73
C HIS A 190 -21.95 13.51 7.78
N VAL A 191 -22.59 13.83 6.65
CA VAL A 191 -24.05 13.81 6.49
C VAL A 191 -24.50 12.60 5.67
N PRO A 192 -25.73 12.08 5.87
CA PRO A 192 -26.27 11.01 5.05
C PRO A 192 -26.17 11.31 3.55
N GLY A 193 -25.82 10.30 2.75
CA GLY A 193 -25.63 10.44 1.29
C GLY A 193 -24.20 10.78 0.85
N GLN A 194 -23.30 11.17 1.77
CA GLN A 194 -21.88 11.30 1.43
C GLN A 194 -21.20 9.93 1.28
N ARG A 195 -20.22 9.85 0.36
CA ARG A 195 -19.42 8.65 0.07
C ARG A 195 -18.92 7.95 1.34
N ASP A 196 -18.51 8.74 2.31
CA ASP A 196 -17.84 8.27 3.51
C ASP A 196 -18.77 8.10 4.71
N TYR A 197 -20.05 8.44 4.57
CA TYR A 197 -20.99 8.43 5.69
C TYR A 197 -21.19 7.02 6.27
N ALA A 198 -21.37 6.01 5.40
CA ALA A 198 -21.62 4.63 5.82
C ALA A 198 -20.40 4.02 6.53
N ARG A 199 -19.18 4.32 6.07
CA ARG A 199 -17.92 3.81 6.64
C ARG A 199 -17.47 4.52 7.91
N THR A 200 -17.99 5.72 8.17
CA THR A 200 -17.60 6.50 9.35
C THR A 200 -18.31 5.93 10.57
N SER A 201 -17.55 5.51 11.56
CA SER A 201 -18.06 5.10 12.89
C SER A 201 -17.65 6.14 13.92
N ILE A 202 -18.47 6.29 14.96
CA ILE A 202 -18.25 7.25 16.04
C ILE A 202 -17.69 6.52 17.25
N ASP A 203 -16.53 6.98 17.72
CA ASP A 203 -15.88 6.54 18.94
C ASP A 203 -16.02 7.59 20.04
N LEU A 204 -16.97 7.37 20.95
CA LEU A 204 -17.25 8.28 22.06
C LEU A 204 -16.05 8.46 23.00
N SER A 205 -15.17 7.45 23.11
CA SER A 205 -13.98 7.52 23.97
C SER A 205 -12.96 8.54 23.47
N ARG A 206 -12.98 8.84 22.16
CA ARG A 206 -12.14 9.85 21.52
C ARG A 206 -12.79 11.24 21.49
N GLY A 207 -13.97 11.40 22.09
CA GLY A 207 -14.75 12.64 22.03
C GLY A 207 -15.47 12.85 20.69
N GLU A 208 -15.55 11.82 19.85
CA GLU A 208 -16.42 11.81 18.67
C GLU A 208 -17.89 11.74 19.10
N ARG A 209 -18.80 12.29 18.30
CA ARG A 209 -20.23 12.34 18.67
C ARG A 209 -21.17 12.52 17.48
N MET A 210 -22.45 12.27 17.74
CA MET A 210 -23.54 12.54 16.79
C MET A 210 -24.05 13.98 16.95
N PHE A 211 -24.46 14.59 15.84
CA PHE A 211 -25.12 15.89 15.75
C PHE A 211 -26.48 15.77 15.06
N CYS A 212 -27.41 16.67 15.39
CA CYS A 212 -28.78 16.64 14.87
C CYS A 212 -28.93 17.54 13.63
N SER A 213 -28.13 18.60 13.52
CA SER A 213 -28.01 19.44 12.32
C SER A 213 -26.54 19.77 11.98
N PRO A 214 -26.23 20.12 10.70
CA PRO A 214 -24.88 20.55 10.33
C PRO A 214 -24.46 21.81 11.09
N ALA A 215 -25.42 22.69 11.41
CA ALA A 215 -25.19 23.88 12.20
C ALA A 215 -24.68 23.55 13.61
N ASP A 216 -25.22 22.51 14.26
CA ASP A 216 -24.76 22.07 15.59
C ASP A 216 -23.32 21.56 15.53
N ALA A 217 -22.98 20.81 14.48
CA ALA A 217 -21.63 20.32 14.25
C ALA A 217 -20.65 21.48 14.08
N VAL A 218 -21.01 22.48 13.26
CA VAL A 218 -20.18 23.68 13.06
C VAL A 218 -20.02 24.48 14.35
N ARG A 219 -21.09 24.72 15.12
CA ARG A 219 -21.02 25.42 16.42
C ARG A 219 -20.14 24.66 17.43
N ALA A 220 -20.11 23.34 17.33
CA ALA A 220 -19.24 22.50 18.13
C ALA A 220 -17.76 22.50 17.68
N GLY A 221 -17.44 23.10 16.53
CA GLY A 221 -16.09 23.14 15.96
C GLY A 221 -15.75 21.97 15.04
N TRP A 222 -16.75 21.28 14.48
CA TRP A 222 -16.57 20.26 13.44
C TRP A 222 -16.74 20.88 12.05
N GLN A 223 -15.90 20.47 11.11
CA GLN A 223 -15.90 20.94 9.72
C GLN A 223 -16.51 19.89 8.79
N PRO A 224 -17.15 20.28 7.67
CA PRO A 224 -17.71 19.31 6.73
C PRO A 224 -16.63 18.41 6.12
N ALA A 225 -16.94 17.14 5.94
CA ALA A 225 -16.12 16.25 5.13
C ALA A 225 -15.99 16.80 3.70
N LYS A 226 -14.75 16.82 3.18
CA LYS A 226 -14.50 17.08 1.76
C LYS A 226 -15.17 15.96 0.94
N ARG A 227 -15.87 16.34 -0.13
CA ARG A 227 -16.64 15.42 -0.99
C ARG A 227 -15.80 14.25 -1.51
#